data_AF-A0A945ZJY9-F1
#
_entry.id   AF-A0A945ZJY9-F1
#
_cell.length_a   1.000
_cell.length_b   1.000
_cell.length_c   1.000
_cell.angle_alpha   90.00
_cell.angle_beta   90.00
_cell.angle_gamma   90.00
#
_symmetry.space_group_name_H-M   'P 1'
#
loop_
_entity.id
_entity.type
_entity.pdbx_description
1 polymer ?
#
loop_
_entity_poly.entity_id
_entity_poly.type
_entity_poly.pdbx_seq_one_letter_code
_entity_poly.pdbx_strand_id
1 'polypeptide(L)'
;LFYAMQLLIMTGNGIPQQSESVRIADITMPDFVFDVIKPEPKPLEPEMPPEIPDDIPTISFQPIVTILPVIPQSGQKAEIEDWSISGPVDGNALPLARIEPTYPNRAASRGIEGFVIVEFDVSETGQVINAFVLGAEPPAVFNRAALRAIERWKYNPRIVNGKAVKMTGLRTRFSFSLRE
;
A
#
# COMPACT_ATOMS: atom_id res chain seq x y z
N LEU A 1 -22.61 -62.32 -32.38
CA LEU A 1 -21.51 -61.57 -31.73
C LEU A 1 -20.48 -61.01 -32.73
N PHE A 2 -20.06 -61.79 -33.74
CA PHE A 2 -19.01 -61.40 -34.70
C PHE A 2 -19.27 -60.07 -35.43
N TYR A 3 -20.50 -59.82 -35.89
CA TYR A 3 -20.86 -58.56 -36.57
C TYR A 3 -20.85 -57.33 -35.66
N ALA A 4 -21.12 -57.47 -34.37
CA ALA A 4 -21.10 -56.36 -33.42
C ALA A 4 -19.67 -55.90 -33.10
N MET A 5 -18.71 -56.84 -33.10
CA MET A 5 -17.30 -56.54 -32.88
C MET A 5 -16.67 -55.85 -34.10
N GLN A 6 -17.12 -56.16 -35.31
CA GLN A 6 -16.72 -55.43 -36.53
C GLN A 6 -17.21 -53.98 -36.53
N LEU A 7 -18.44 -53.74 -36.04
CA LEU A 7 -18.99 -52.39 -35.92
C LEU A 7 -18.11 -51.52 -35.00
N LEU A 8 -17.55 -52.10 -33.93
CA LEU A 8 -16.73 -51.40 -32.95
C LEU A 8 -15.28 -51.14 -33.42
N ILE A 9 -14.76 -51.94 -34.37
CA ILE A 9 -13.52 -51.60 -35.12
C ILE A 9 -13.82 -50.49 -36.14
N MET A 10 -14.98 -50.53 -36.79
CA MET A 10 -15.37 -49.52 -37.79
C MET A 10 -15.61 -48.13 -37.18
N THR A 11 -16.05 -48.06 -35.92
CA THR A 11 -16.17 -46.80 -35.15
C THR A 11 -15.06 -46.63 -34.10
N GLY A 12 -13.92 -47.29 -34.31
CA GLY A 12 -12.73 -47.21 -33.46
C GLY A 12 -11.77 -46.11 -33.91
N ASN A 13 -12.15 -44.86 -33.65
CA ASN A 13 -11.26 -43.74 -33.31
C ASN A 13 -9.85 -43.74 -33.95
N GLY A 14 -9.79 -43.63 -35.28
CA GLY A 14 -8.58 -43.19 -35.98
C GLY A 14 -8.50 -41.67 -35.92
N ILE A 15 -7.80 -41.12 -34.94
CA ILE A 15 -7.43 -39.70 -34.95
C ILE A 15 -6.58 -39.49 -36.20
N PRO A 16 -6.98 -38.66 -37.18
CA PRO A 16 -6.08 -38.31 -38.26
C PRO A 16 -4.92 -37.53 -37.65
N GLN A 17 -3.74 -38.14 -37.61
CA GLN A 17 -2.48 -37.39 -37.45
C GLN A 17 -2.24 -36.62 -38.74
N GLN A 18 -3.01 -35.55 -38.94
CA GLN A 18 -2.71 -34.54 -39.94
C GLN A 18 -1.72 -33.58 -39.28
N SER A 19 -0.45 -33.98 -39.25
CA SER A 19 0.65 -33.04 -39.07
C SER A 19 0.80 -32.25 -40.36
N GLU A 20 -0.19 -31.42 -40.69
CA GLU A 20 0.02 -30.34 -41.63
C GLU A 20 0.78 -29.28 -40.86
N SER A 21 2.10 -29.36 -40.92
CA SER A 21 2.97 -28.32 -40.38
C SER A 21 2.56 -27.01 -41.04
N VAL A 22 1.83 -26.15 -40.32
CA VAL A 22 1.63 -24.78 -40.75
C VAL A 22 3.01 -24.16 -40.82
N ARG A 23 3.50 -23.91 -42.03
CA ARG A 23 4.73 -23.13 -42.22
C ARG A 23 4.40 -21.72 -41.80
N ILE A 24 4.66 -21.41 -40.53
CA ILE A 24 4.62 -20.04 -40.03
C ILE A 24 5.64 -19.28 -40.88
N ALA A 25 5.15 -18.29 -41.64
CA ALA A 25 6.03 -17.42 -42.41
C ALA A 25 7.05 -16.79 -41.45
N ASP A 26 8.29 -16.65 -41.89
CA ASP A 26 9.36 -16.05 -41.10
C ASP A 26 8.91 -14.65 -40.68
N ILE A 27 8.58 -14.46 -39.41
CA ILE A 27 8.20 -13.16 -38.88
C ILE A 27 9.52 -12.41 -38.76
N THR A 28 9.92 -11.74 -39.84
CA THR A 28 11.03 -10.81 -39.79
C THR A 28 10.70 -9.75 -38.75
N MET A 29 11.54 -9.67 -37.72
CA MET A 29 11.40 -8.70 -36.67
C MET A 29 11.66 -7.33 -37.32
N PRO A 30 10.69 -6.40 -37.36
CA PRO A 30 10.99 -5.05 -37.82
C PRO A 30 12.03 -4.47 -36.86
N ASP A 31 13.05 -3.80 -37.40
CA ASP A 31 14.03 -3.10 -36.59
C ASP A 31 13.29 -2.13 -35.67
N PHE A 32 13.29 -2.42 -34.37
CA PHE A 32 12.76 -1.53 -33.36
C PHE A 32 13.68 -0.32 -33.32
N VAL A 33 13.29 0.76 -34.01
CA VAL A 33 13.90 2.06 -33.83
C VAL A 33 13.50 2.53 -32.44
N PHE A 34 14.32 2.22 -31.45
CA PHE A 34 14.25 2.91 -30.18
C PHE A 34 14.59 4.37 -30.50
N ASP A 35 13.60 5.25 -30.47
CA ASP A 35 13.88 6.65 -30.21
C ASP A 35 14.62 6.65 -28.88
N VAL A 36 15.95 6.75 -28.96
CA VAL A 36 16.80 7.01 -27.81
C VAL A 36 16.36 8.39 -27.35
N ILE A 37 15.36 8.41 -26.48
CA ILE A 37 15.07 9.57 -25.65
C ILE A 37 16.39 9.80 -24.96
N LYS A 38 17.11 10.82 -25.44
CA LYS A 38 18.39 11.23 -24.89
C LYS A 38 18.17 11.29 -23.39
N PRO A 39 18.89 10.48 -22.59
CA PRO A 39 18.69 10.51 -21.16
C PRO A 39 18.84 11.97 -20.76
N GLU A 40 17.80 12.52 -20.13
CA GLU A 40 17.89 13.86 -19.55
C GLU A 40 19.20 13.90 -18.74
N PRO A 41 20.00 14.97 -18.86
CA PRO A 41 21.23 15.07 -18.10
C PRO A 41 20.86 14.77 -16.65
N LYS A 42 21.53 13.76 -16.07
CA LYS A 42 21.30 13.37 -14.67
C LYS A 42 21.18 14.66 -13.87
N PRO A 43 20.13 14.82 -13.03
CA PRO A 43 20.03 15.97 -12.15
C PRO A 43 21.40 16.19 -11.53
N LEU A 44 21.96 17.39 -11.71
CA LEU A 44 23.26 17.76 -11.17
C LEU A 44 23.33 17.18 -9.76
N GLU A 45 24.26 16.26 -9.54
CA GLU A 45 24.44 15.62 -8.24
C GLU A 45 24.45 16.76 -7.22
N PRO A 46 23.50 16.81 -6.27
CA PRO A 46 23.45 17.92 -5.33
C PRO A 46 24.84 18.01 -4.73
N GLU A 47 25.47 19.17 -4.87
CA GLU A 47 26.80 19.38 -4.33
C GLU A 47 26.79 18.88 -2.90
N MET A 48 27.83 18.11 -2.56
CA MET A 48 28.00 17.53 -1.23
C MET A 48 27.51 18.54 -0.20
N PRO A 49 26.59 18.16 0.70
CA PRO A 49 26.10 19.07 1.72
C PRO A 49 27.30 19.82 2.28
N PRO A 50 27.26 21.17 2.35
CA PRO A 50 28.39 21.94 2.83
C PRO A 50 28.89 21.30 4.11
N GLU A 51 30.21 21.03 4.19
CA GLU A 51 30.81 20.49 5.39
C GLU A 51 30.32 21.33 6.57
N ILE A 52 29.55 20.67 7.42
CA ILE A 52 28.92 21.30 8.56
C ILE A 52 30.08 21.85 9.40
N PRO A 53 30.15 23.17 9.67
CA PRO A 53 31.23 23.71 10.48
C PRO A 53 31.24 22.97 11.83
N ASP A 54 32.43 22.53 12.26
CA ASP A 54 32.63 21.71 13.47
C ASP A 54 32.13 22.39 14.77
N ASP A 55 31.79 23.68 14.71
CA ASP A 55 31.29 24.48 15.81
C ASP A 55 29.75 24.59 15.85
N ILE A 56 29.01 23.52 15.50
CA ILE A 56 27.65 23.44 16.04
C ILE A 56 27.82 23.10 17.53
N PRO A 57 27.34 23.93 18.48
CA PRO A 57 27.23 23.47 19.85
C PRO A 57 26.39 22.20 19.82
N THR A 58 26.95 21.09 20.31
CA THR A 58 26.17 19.87 20.52
C THR A 58 25.06 20.23 21.49
N ILE A 59 23.88 20.56 20.98
CA ILE A 59 22.69 20.70 21.81
C ILE A 59 22.44 19.27 22.27
N SER A 60 22.86 19.00 23.50
CA SER A 60 22.45 17.80 24.22
C SER A 60 20.93 17.80 24.21
N PHE A 61 20.33 17.00 23.33
CA PHE A 61 18.90 16.72 23.35
C PHE A 61 18.63 15.84 24.57
N GLN A 62 18.59 16.47 25.73
CA GLN A 62 17.80 15.95 26.83
C GLN A 62 16.35 16.03 26.35
N PRO A 63 15.55 14.96 26.38
CA PRO A 63 14.12 15.07 26.13
C PRO A 63 13.53 15.88 27.28
N ILE A 64 13.44 17.20 27.10
CA ILE A 64 12.75 18.06 28.04
C ILE A 64 11.26 17.91 27.72
N VAL A 65 10.59 17.01 28.45
CA VAL A 65 9.12 17.01 28.51
C VAL A 65 8.71 18.18 29.41
N THR A 66 8.70 19.40 28.88
CA THR A 66 8.06 20.54 29.54
C THR A 66 6.61 20.59 29.09
N ILE A 67 5.72 20.05 29.93
CA ILE A 67 4.28 20.32 29.83
C ILE A 67 4.05 21.73 30.36
N LEU A 68 4.06 22.74 29.48
CA LEU A 68 3.57 24.07 29.82
C LEU A 68 2.04 24.07 29.71
N PRO A 69 1.30 24.53 30.75
CA PRO A 69 -0.10 24.86 30.56
C PRO A 69 -0.16 26.08 29.63
N VAL A 70 -0.63 25.88 28.39
CA VAL A 70 -0.90 26.98 27.46
C VAL A 70 -2.09 27.77 28.01
N ILE A 71 -1.81 28.94 28.56
CA ILE A 71 -2.82 29.96 28.82
C ILE A 71 -3.11 30.61 27.46
N PRO A 72 -4.36 30.58 26.95
CA PRO A 72 -4.67 31.21 25.67
C PRO A 72 -4.60 32.73 25.86
N GLN A 73 -3.52 33.36 25.38
CA GLN A 73 -3.55 34.80 25.12
C GLN A 73 -4.33 35.04 23.84
N SER A 74 -5.46 35.72 24.01
CA SER A 74 -6.35 36.19 22.96
C SER A 74 -5.58 36.91 21.85
N GLY A 75 -5.71 36.45 20.60
CA GLY A 75 -5.51 37.32 19.43
C GLY A 75 -4.70 36.76 18.26
N GLN A 76 -4.05 35.60 18.35
CA GLN A 76 -3.32 35.03 17.22
C GLN A 76 -3.84 33.65 16.84
N LYS A 77 -4.47 33.60 15.68
CA LYS A 77 -4.84 32.35 14.99
C LYS A 77 -3.56 31.75 14.42
N ALA A 78 -2.85 30.96 15.23
CA ALA A 78 -1.76 30.12 14.75
C ALA A 78 -2.36 28.93 14.00
N GLU A 79 -2.11 28.88 12.70
CA GLU A 79 -2.38 27.73 11.86
C GLU A 79 -1.35 26.65 12.22
N ILE A 80 -1.75 25.77 13.13
CA ILE A 80 -1.00 24.57 13.49
C ILE A 80 -1.23 23.60 12.33
N GLU A 81 -0.26 23.49 11.43
CA GLU A 81 -0.22 22.38 10.48
C GLU A 81 -0.22 21.09 11.30
N ASP A 82 -1.33 20.39 11.14
CA ASP A 82 -1.80 19.25 11.90
C ASP A 82 -0.87 18.02 11.73
N TRP A 83 0.25 18.01 12.45
CA TRP A 83 0.88 16.75 12.86
C TRP A 83 0.01 16.15 13.96
N SER A 84 -1.15 15.60 13.56
CA SER A 84 -2.11 14.93 14.42
C SER A 84 -1.46 13.79 15.20
N ILE A 85 -0.85 14.10 16.35
CA ILE A 85 -0.65 13.18 17.48
C ILE A 85 -1.82 13.41 18.43
N SER A 86 -3.00 12.94 18.01
CA SER A 86 -4.10 12.68 18.92
C SER A 86 -4.49 11.22 18.82
N GLY A 87 -3.76 10.42 19.59
CA GLY A 87 -4.10 9.06 19.95
C GLY A 87 -3.48 8.76 21.32
N PRO A 88 -4.17 8.06 22.23
CA PRO A 88 -3.60 7.73 23.54
C PRO A 88 -2.24 7.05 23.37
N VAL A 89 -1.22 7.60 24.04
CA VAL A 89 0.15 7.04 24.10
C VAL A 89 0.16 5.88 25.07
N ASP A 90 -0.62 4.84 24.75
CA ASP A 90 -0.66 3.57 25.47
C ASP A 90 0.04 2.51 24.64
N GLY A 91 1.37 2.61 24.48
CA GLY A 91 2.17 1.59 23.78
C GLY A 91 1.69 1.25 22.35
N ASN A 92 0.97 2.17 21.71
CA ASN A 92 0.38 2.01 20.39
C ASN A 92 1.48 1.99 19.31
N ALA A 93 1.33 1.08 18.34
CA ALA A 93 2.29 0.87 17.28
C ALA A 93 2.49 2.17 16.50
N LEU A 94 3.72 2.66 16.44
CA LEU A 94 4.03 3.84 15.64
C LEU A 94 4.02 3.42 14.15
N PRO A 95 3.16 4.03 13.33
CA PRO A 95 3.18 3.78 11.90
C PRO A 95 4.47 4.34 11.30
N LEU A 96 5.21 3.52 10.57
CA LEU A 96 6.39 3.97 9.82
C LEU A 96 5.98 4.51 8.45
N ALA A 97 5.02 3.84 7.80
CA ALA A 97 4.49 4.25 6.51
C ALA A 97 2.99 4.02 6.46
N ARG A 98 2.24 5.11 6.26
CA ARG A 98 0.80 5.08 5.97
C ARG A 98 0.58 5.45 4.52
N ILE A 99 -0.02 4.53 3.78
CA ILE A 99 -0.45 4.76 2.40
C ILE A 99 -1.95 4.99 2.43
N GLU A 100 -2.40 6.12 1.89
CA GLU A 100 -3.82 6.40 1.79
C GLU A 100 -4.51 5.43 0.83
N PRO A 101 -5.76 5.04 1.12
CA PRO A 101 -6.51 4.17 0.23
C PRO A 101 -6.88 4.89 -1.06
N THR A 102 -6.62 4.23 -2.20
CA THR A 102 -7.04 4.73 -3.50
C THR A 102 -8.55 4.78 -3.59
N TYR A 103 -9.10 5.95 -3.93
CA TYR A 103 -10.53 6.14 -4.08
C TYR A 103 -11.10 5.30 -5.23
N PRO A 104 -12.16 4.48 -5.02
CA PRO A 104 -12.75 3.70 -6.11
C PRO A 104 -13.39 4.59 -7.18
N ASN A 105 -13.01 4.43 -8.46
CA ASN A 105 -13.56 5.20 -9.58
C ASN A 105 -15.09 5.19 -9.64
N ARG A 106 -15.74 4.04 -9.35
CA ARG A 106 -17.21 3.93 -9.34
C ARG A 106 -17.87 4.82 -8.27
N ALA A 107 -17.21 5.01 -7.13
CA ALA A 107 -17.71 5.88 -6.06
C ALA A 107 -17.40 7.35 -6.39
N ALA A 108 -16.21 7.62 -6.95
CA ALA A 108 -15.79 8.96 -7.37
C ALA A 108 -16.72 9.54 -8.43
N SER A 109 -17.03 8.79 -9.49
CA SER A 109 -17.96 9.22 -10.55
C SER A 109 -19.40 9.44 -10.07
N ARG A 110 -19.76 8.93 -8.89
CA ARG A 110 -21.10 9.06 -8.30
C ARG A 110 -21.15 10.04 -7.12
N GLY A 111 -20.02 10.66 -6.76
CA GLY A 111 -19.96 11.56 -5.60
C GLY A 111 -20.28 10.88 -4.27
N ILE A 112 -20.07 9.57 -4.15
CA ILE A 112 -20.46 8.81 -2.94
C ILE A 112 -19.33 8.90 -1.94
N GLU A 113 -19.53 9.56 -0.81
CA GLU A 113 -18.57 9.63 0.30
C GLU A 113 -18.86 8.61 1.38
N GLY A 114 -17.91 8.41 2.30
CA GLY A 114 -18.11 7.46 3.38
C GLY A 114 -16.90 7.18 4.24
N PHE A 115 -16.98 6.13 5.05
CA PHE A 115 -15.89 5.67 5.88
C PHE A 115 -15.85 4.15 6.04
N VAL A 116 -14.67 3.63 6.38
CA VAL A 116 -14.45 2.21 6.68
C VAL A 116 -13.63 2.09 7.95
N ILE A 117 -14.06 1.23 8.86
CA ILE A 117 -13.32 0.86 10.06
C ILE A 117 -12.71 -0.51 9.83
N VAL A 118 -11.39 -0.59 9.92
CA VAL A 118 -10.61 -1.81 9.73
C VAL A 118 -9.95 -2.18 11.05
N GLU A 119 -10.05 -3.44 11.43
CA GLU A 119 -9.26 -4.05 12.50
C GLU A 119 -8.16 -4.92 11.89
N PHE A 120 -6.95 -4.85 12.44
CA PHE A 120 -5.81 -5.60 11.96
C PHE A 120 -4.80 -5.87 13.08
N ASP A 121 -3.91 -6.82 12.81
CA ASP A 121 -2.78 -7.15 13.67
C ASP A 121 -1.47 -6.68 13.01
N VAL A 122 -0.44 -6.43 13.82
CA VAL A 122 0.91 -6.12 13.36
C VAL A 122 1.85 -7.22 13.83
N SER A 123 2.54 -7.85 12.88
CA SER A 123 3.55 -8.89 13.13
C SER A 123 4.80 -8.33 13.83
N GLU A 124 5.64 -9.22 14.36
CA GLU A 124 6.95 -8.89 14.93
C GLU A 124 7.89 -8.21 13.93
N THR A 125 7.66 -8.39 12.62
CA THR A 125 8.41 -7.74 11.54
C THR A 125 7.87 -6.36 11.17
N GLY A 126 6.77 -5.91 11.79
CA GLY A 126 6.11 -4.65 11.46
C GLY A 126 5.17 -4.70 10.26
N GLN A 127 4.92 -5.89 9.70
CA GLN A 127 3.93 -6.09 8.64
C GLN A 127 2.53 -6.20 9.22
N VAL A 128 1.54 -5.63 8.52
CA VAL A 128 0.13 -5.80 8.86
C VAL A 128 -0.34 -7.19 8.42
N ILE A 129 -1.01 -7.91 9.33
CA ILE A 129 -1.60 -9.23 9.09
C ILE A 129 -3.03 -9.29 9.64
N ASN A 130 -3.82 -10.28 9.21
CA ASN A 130 -5.20 -10.49 9.67
C ASN A 130 -6.10 -9.26 9.58
N ALA A 131 -6.03 -8.49 8.49
CA ALA A 131 -6.88 -7.31 8.32
C ALA A 131 -8.32 -7.69 7.94
N PHE A 132 -9.31 -7.14 8.64
CA PHE A 132 -10.72 -7.31 8.33
C PHE A 132 -11.53 -6.05 8.60
N VAL A 133 -12.65 -5.90 7.91
CA VAL A 133 -13.52 -4.72 8.02
C VAL A 133 -14.54 -4.95 9.14
N LEU A 134 -14.54 -4.08 10.15
CA LEU A 134 -15.54 -4.09 11.23
C LEU A 134 -16.84 -3.41 10.82
N GLY A 135 -16.74 -2.31 10.07
CA GLY A 135 -17.89 -1.52 9.67
C GLY A 135 -17.54 -0.61 8.51
N ALA A 136 -18.51 -0.35 7.64
CA ALA A 136 -18.36 0.52 6.50
C ALA A 136 -19.68 1.19 6.15
N GLU A 137 -19.60 2.46 5.78
CA GLU A 137 -20.73 3.22 5.30
C GLU A 137 -20.30 4.03 4.07
N PRO A 138 -20.93 3.85 2.91
CA PRO A 138 -21.86 2.77 2.53
C PRO A 138 -21.20 1.37 2.48
N PRO A 139 -21.98 0.29 2.68
CA PRO A 139 -21.43 -1.06 2.77
C PRO A 139 -20.83 -1.51 1.43
N ALA A 140 -19.71 -2.24 1.49
CA ALA A 140 -19.04 -2.90 0.37
C ALA A 140 -18.47 -1.99 -0.74
N VAL A 141 -18.65 -0.67 -0.68
CA VAL A 141 -18.11 0.27 -1.67
C VAL A 141 -16.61 0.47 -1.48
N PHE A 142 -16.21 0.73 -0.24
CA PHE A 142 -14.84 1.13 0.12
C PHE A 142 -13.99 0.02 0.73
N ASN A 143 -14.60 -1.11 1.11
CA ASN A 143 -13.94 -2.22 1.81
C ASN A 143 -12.64 -2.67 1.12
N ARG A 144 -12.70 -2.88 -0.21
CA ARG A 144 -11.55 -3.35 -0.98
C ARG A 144 -10.43 -2.33 -1.07
N ALA A 145 -10.76 -1.05 -1.16
CA ALA A 145 -9.76 0.02 -1.20
C ALA A 145 -9.04 0.15 0.15
N ALA A 146 -9.81 0.09 1.25
CA ALA A 146 -9.26 0.11 2.60
C ALA A 146 -8.35 -1.10 2.88
N LEU A 147 -8.76 -2.31 2.51
CA LEU A 147 -7.95 -3.52 2.69
C LEU A 147 -6.64 -3.48 1.89
N ARG A 148 -6.66 -3.02 0.63
CA ARG A 148 -5.43 -2.87 -0.16
C ARG A 148 -4.48 -1.82 0.40
N ALA A 149 -5.00 -0.79 1.06
CA ALA A 149 -4.19 0.24 1.69
C ALA A 149 -3.51 -0.30 2.95
N ILE A 150 -4.27 -0.94 3.83
CA ILE A 150 -3.75 -1.46 5.10
C ILE A 150 -2.70 -2.55 4.90
N GLU A 151 -2.84 -3.39 3.86
CA GLU A 151 -1.85 -4.41 3.50
C GLU A 151 -0.47 -3.82 3.17
N ARG A 152 -0.42 -2.56 2.72
CA ARG A 152 0.83 -1.88 2.37
C ARG A 152 1.41 -1.04 3.51
N TRP A 153 0.72 -0.97 4.65
CA TRP A 153 1.20 -0.22 5.80
C TRP A 153 2.37 -0.93 6.47
N LYS A 154 3.27 -0.14 7.02
CA LYS A 154 4.39 -0.62 7.84
C LYS A 154 4.35 0.02 9.20
N TYR A 155 4.56 -0.78 10.22
CA TYR A 155 4.58 -0.37 11.61
C TYR A 155 5.93 -0.69 12.25
N ASN A 156 6.31 0.09 13.25
CA ASN A 156 7.40 -0.29 14.12
C ASN A 156 6.85 -1.32 15.15
N PRO A 157 7.35 -2.56 15.16
CA PRO A 157 6.91 -3.56 16.12
C PRO A 157 7.24 -3.11 17.54
N ARG A 158 6.38 -3.47 18.49
CA ARG A 158 6.65 -3.18 19.90
C ARG A 158 7.73 -4.12 20.40
N ILE A 159 8.79 -3.55 20.97
CA ILE A 159 9.86 -4.31 21.60
C ILE A 159 9.55 -4.39 23.11
N VAL A 160 9.37 -5.59 23.63
CA VAL A 160 9.22 -5.85 25.08
C VAL A 160 10.35 -6.79 25.49
N ASN A 161 11.17 -6.38 26.45
CA ASN A 161 12.33 -7.15 26.92
C ASN A 161 13.31 -7.55 25.79
N GLY A 162 13.55 -6.66 24.83
CA GLY A 162 14.46 -6.89 23.70
C GLY A 162 13.93 -7.82 22.61
N LYS A 163 12.69 -8.31 22.72
CA LYS A 163 12.02 -9.12 21.69
C LYS A 163 10.87 -8.34 21.06
N ALA A 164 10.75 -8.44 19.74
CA ALA A 164 9.58 -7.92 19.04
C ALA A 164 8.34 -8.75 19.44
N VAL A 165 7.23 -8.06 19.70
CA VAL A 165 5.97 -8.68 20.10
C VAL A 165 4.89 -8.32 19.09
N LYS A 166 4.12 -9.32 18.65
CA LYS A 166 2.94 -9.13 17.81
C LYS A 166 1.92 -8.25 18.53
N MET A 167 1.40 -7.25 17.85
CA MET A 167 0.32 -6.40 18.34
C MET A 167 -0.99 -6.80 17.67
N THR A 168 -2.08 -6.88 18.43
CA THR A 168 -3.37 -7.37 17.93
C THR A 168 -4.49 -6.38 18.20
N GLY A 169 -5.52 -6.39 17.35
CA GLY A 169 -6.74 -5.59 17.56
C GLY A 169 -6.56 -4.09 17.34
N LEU A 170 -5.61 -3.68 16.49
CA LEU A 170 -5.47 -2.28 16.11
C LEU A 170 -6.64 -1.90 15.21
N ARG A 171 -7.24 -0.74 15.48
CA ARG A 171 -8.38 -0.23 14.72
C ARG A 171 -8.06 1.12 14.12
N THR A 172 -8.37 1.26 12.84
CA THR A 172 -8.25 2.53 12.11
C THR A 172 -9.54 2.81 11.36
N ARG A 173 -9.91 4.10 11.31
CA ARG A 173 -10.97 4.60 10.44
C ARG A 173 -10.36 5.28 9.22
N PHE A 174 -10.76 4.84 8.04
CA PHE A 174 -10.49 5.51 6.78
C PHE A 174 -11.69 6.37 6.39
N SER A 175 -11.48 7.66 6.17
CA SER A 175 -12.48 8.57 5.62
C SER A 175 -12.25 8.76 4.12
N PHE A 176 -13.31 8.61 3.33
CA PHE A 176 -13.32 8.84 1.89
C PHE A 176 -14.19 10.05 1.60
N SER A 177 -13.56 11.22 1.46
CA SER A 177 -14.18 12.46 1.02
C SER A 177 -13.62 12.88 -0.33
N LEU A 178 -14.44 13.44 -1.20
CA LEU A 178 -13.99 14.10 -2.41
C LEU A 178 -13.69 15.54 -2.03
N ARG A 179 -12.40 15.91 -1.96
CA ARG A 179 -12.06 17.33 -1.91
C ARG A 179 -12.37 17.91 -3.29
N GLU A 180 -13.33 18.82 -3.32
CA GLU A 180 -13.67 19.65 -4.47
C GLU A 180 -12.58 20.68 -4.76
#